data_AF-A0AAW7B2Y2-F1
#
_entry.id   AF-A0AAW7B2Y2-F1
#
_cell.length_a   1.000
_cell.length_b   1.000
_cell.length_c   1.000
_cell.angle_alpha   90.00
_cell.angle_beta   90.00
_cell.angle_gamma   90.00
#
_symmetry.space_group_name_H-M   'P 1'
#
loop_
_entity.id
_entity.type
_entity.pdbx_description
1 polymer ?
#
loop_
_entity_poly.entity_id
_entity_poly.type
_entity_poly.pdbx_seq_one_letter_code
_entity_poly.pdbx_strand_id
1 'polypeptide(L)'
;MSGGHFDYQENYLGYIAEKLEQDIEFNDTEYDSSKPIDTPYGFQHQSETISYLKIMVDELHRLQELLHEYDYAVSGDSSIEWFLEKARSVYRRKAGGD
;
A
#
# COMPACT_ATOMS: atom_id res chain seq x y z
N MET A 1 -3.96 -28.09 -4.19
CA MET A 1 -3.14 -26.89 -4.38
C MET A 1 -3.89 -26.04 -5.37
N SER A 2 -4.75 -25.14 -4.86
CA SER A 2 -5.44 -24.14 -5.67
C SER A 2 -4.40 -23.08 -6.01
N GLY A 3 -4.12 -22.90 -7.30
CA GLY A 3 -3.27 -21.81 -7.77
C GLY A 3 -4.15 -20.56 -7.83
N GLY A 4 -3.74 -19.52 -7.13
CA GLY A 4 -4.41 -18.21 -7.16
C GLY A 4 -4.70 -17.76 -8.60
N HIS A 5 -5.78 -17.00 -8.77
CA HIS A 5 -6.11 -16.34 -10.03
C HIS A 5 -5.01 -15.36 -10.46
N PHE A 6 -4.36 -14.73 -9.48
CA PHE A 6 -3.19 -13.89 -9.70
C PHE A 6 -1.87 -14.67 -9.54
N ASP A 7 -0.86 -14.27 -10.30
CA ASP A 7 0.52 -14.81 -10.25
C ASP A 7 1.33 -14.28 -9.04
N TYR A 8 0.65 -13.75 -8.00
CA TYR A 8 1.23 -13.11 -6.81
C TYR A 8 2.34 -12.06 -7.06
N GLN A 9 2.38 -11.45 -8.25
CA GLN A 9 3.10 -10.18 -8.47
C GLN A 9 2.51 -9.02 -7.63
N GLU A 10 1.44 -9.27 -6.87
CA GLU A 10 0.81 -8.37 -5.89
C GLU A 10 1.77 -7.80 -4.83
N ASN A 11 2.93 -8.44 -4.62
CA ASN A 11 4.03 -7.84 -3.85
C ASN A 11 4.50 -6.49 -4.41
N TYR A 12 4.16 -6.14 -5.66
CA TYR A 12 4.54 -4.87 -6.24
C TYR A 12 3.80 -3.68 -5.59
N LEU A 13 2.52 -3.84 -5.20
CA LEU A 13 1.79 -2.79 -4.48
C LEU A 13 2.37 -2.58 -3.07
N GLY A 14 2.65 -3.67 -2.36
CA GLY A 14 3.33 -3.63 -1.07
C GLY A 14 4.72 -3.00 -1.18
N TYR A 15 5.51 -3.39 -2.19
CA TYR A 15 6.81 -2.80 -2.46
C TYR A 15 6.75 -1.28 -2.71
N ILE A 16 5.76 -0.80 -3.48
CA ILE A 16 5.58 0.64 -3.68
C ILE A 16 5.20 1.31 -2.35
N ALA A 17 4.29 0.73 -1.57
CA ALA A 17 3.90 1.27 -0.28
C ALA A 17 5.11 1.39 0.67
N GLU A 18 5.92 0.33 0.78
CA GLU A 18 7.16 0.33 1.57
C GLU A 18 8.15 1.41 1.12
N LYS A 19 8.27 1.65 -0.19
CA LYS A 19 9.14 2.72 -0.71
C LYS A 19 8.63 4.11 -0.33
N LEU A 20 7.32 4.33 -0.43
CA LEU A 20 6.72 5.59 0.00
C LEU A 20 6.82 5.79 1.51
N GLU A 21 6.68 4.73 2.31
CA GLU A 21 6.90 4.78 3.75
C GLU A 21 8.35 5.16 4.09
N GLN A 22 9.34 4.61 3.37
CA GLN A 22 10.73 5.02 3.50
C GLN A 22 10.91 6.51 3.15
N ASP A 23 10.33 6.98 2.04
CA ASP A 23 10.41 8.39 1.65
C ASP A 23 9.79 9.31 2.71
N ILE A 24 8.69 8.89 3.36
CA ILE A 24 8.06 9.61 4.48
C ILE A 24 8.95 9.59 5.72
N GLU A 25 9.45 8.41 6.11
CA GLU A 25 10.27 8.22 7.32
C GLU A 25 11.55 9.05 7.26
N PHE A 26 12.22 9.03 6.11
CA PHE A 26 13.50 9.70 5.93
C PHE A 26 13.38 11.12 5.40
N ASN A 27 12.19 11.67 5.15
CA ASN A 27 11.99 12.96 4.47
C ASN A 27 12.87 14.10 5.01
N ASP A 28 13.02 14.17 6.33
CA ASP A 28 13.74 15.23 7.03
C ASP A 28 15.25 14.91 7.22
N THR A 29 15.70 13.76 6.72
CA THR A 29 17.11 13.34 6.73
C THR A 29 17.84 14.00 5.57
N GLU A 30 18.75 14.92 5.85
CA GLU A 30 19.57 15.55 4.81
C GLU A 30 20.54 14.56 4.17
N TYR A 31 20.81 14.76 2.87
CA TYR A 31 21.83 14.01 2.16
C TYR A 31 23.24 14.41 2.66
N ASP A 32 24.04 13.41 3.02
CA ASP A 32 25.43 13.58 3.45
C ASP A 32 26.37 12.76 2.58
N SER A 33 27.08 13.45 1.68
CA SER A 33 28.05 12.84 0.74
C SER A 33 29.24 12.15 1.40
N SER A 34 29.47 12.35 2.70
CA SER A 34 30.53 11.68 3.45
C SER A 34 30.13 10.29 3.95
N LYS A 35 28.84 9.95 3.88
CA LYS A 35 28.29 8.65 4.31
C LYS A 35 28.30 7.63 3.16
N PRO A 36 28.19 6.32 3.49
CA PRO A 36 28.01 5.27 2.50
C PRO A 36 26.84 5.56 1.53
N ILE A 37 26.98 5.13 0.28
CA ILE A 37 26.01 5.40 -0.80
C ILE A 37 24.60 4.84 -0.52
N ASP A 38 24.51 3.83 0.33
CA ASP A 38 23.29 3.16 0.77
C ASP A 38 22.67 3.80 2.03
N THR A 39 23.26 4.88 2.55
CA THR A 39 22.68 5.61 3.68
C THR A 39 21.36 6.26 3.25
N PRO A 40 20.23 5.98 3.93
CA PRO A 40 18.97 6.63 3.64
C PRO A 40 19.06 8.16 3.80
N TYR A 41 18.42 8.86 2.87
CA TYR A 41 18.22 10.30 2.91
C TYR A 41 16.84 10.63 2.35
N GLY A 42 16.27 11.76 2.78
CA GLY A 42 14.96 12.21 2.34
C GLY A 42 15.04 13.18 1.17
N PHE A 43 13.87 13.47 0.61
CA PHE A 43 13.70 14.46 -0.46
C PHE A 43 13.25 15.84 0.04
N GLN A 44 13.13 16.03 1.36
CA GLN A 44 12.70 17.28 2.00
C GLN A 44 11.42 17.86 1.39
N HIS A 45 10.45 16.99 1.12
CA HIS A 45 9.13 17.37 0.63
C HIS A 45 8.40 18.24 1.65
N GLN A 46 7.50 19.10 1.13
CA GLN A 46 6.61 19.89 1.97
C GLN A 46 5.60 19.02 2.72
N SER A 47 5.08 19.52 3.83
CA SER A 47 4.11 18.81 4.67
C SER A 47 2.84 18.38 3.90
N GLU A 48 2.40 19.19 2.95
CA GLU A 48 1.28 18.85 2.06
C GLU A 48 1.58 17.61 1.23
N THR A 49 2.76 17.55 0.59
CA THR A 49 3.21 16.37 -0.17
C THR A 49 3.27 15.12 0.71
N ILE A 50 3.89 15.21 1.91
CA ILE A 50 3.95 14.10 2.86
C ILE A 50 2.56 13.62 3.28
N SER A 51 1.61 14.54 3.42
CA SER A 51 0.22 14.18 3.75
C SER A 51 -0.42 13.35 2.63
N TYR A 52 -0.20 13.71 1.36
CA TYR A 52 -0.66 12.92 0.23
C TYR A 52 0.05 11.57 0.09
N LEU A 53 1.37 11.51 0.36
CA LEU A 53 2.09 10.24 0.35
C LEU A 53 1.52 9.25 1.38
N LYS A 54 1.15 9.73 2.59
CA LYS A 54 0.50 8.91 3.61
C LYS A 54 -0.87 8.38 3.14
N ILE A 55 -1.65 9.22 2.47
CA ILE A 55 -2.92 8.79 1.87
C ILE A 55 -2.67 7.71 0.80
N MET A 56 -1.65 7.87 -0.04
CA MET A 56 -1.30 6.88 -1.06
C MET A 56 -0.89 5.53 -0.46
N VAL A 57 -0.07 5.52 0.60
CA VAL A 57 0.31 4.30 1.33
C VAL A 57 -0.93 3.57 1.84
N ASP A 58 -1.83 4.29 2.50
CA ASP A 58 -3.10 3.75 2.99
C ASP A 58 -3.97 3.16 1.86
N GLU A 59 -4.05 3.84 0.72
CA GLU A 59 -4.82 3.37 -0.44
C GLU A 59 -4.19 2.13 -1.09
N LEU A 60 -2.86 2.05 -1.16
CA LEU A 60 -2.14 0.89 -1.68
C LEU A 60 -2.37 -0.36 -0.83
N HIS A 61 -2.22 -0.25 0.50
CA HIS A 61 -2.48 -1.37 1.41
C HIS A 61 -3.93 -1.86 1.36
N ARG A 62 -4.89 -0.92 1.27
CA ARG A 62 -6.31 -1.28 1.12
C ARG A 62 -6.58 -1.98 -0.20
N LEU A 63 -5.98 -1.50 -1.30
CA LEU A 63 -6.14 -2.13 -2.60
C LEU A 63 -5.55 -3.54 -2.61
N GLN A 64 -4.37 -3.72 -2.04
CA GLN A 64 -3.74 -5.03 -1.90
C GLN A 64 -4.64 -6.00 -1.12
N GLU A 65 -5.21 -5.57 0.02
CA GLU A 65 -6.14 -6.39 0.80
C GLU A 65 -7.37 -6.81 -0.02
N LEU A 66 -7.95 -5.90 -0.82
CA LEU A 66 -9.11 -6.21 -1.66
C LEU A 66 -8.79 -7.17 -2.80
N LEU A 67 -7.61 -7.04 -3.40
CA LEU A 67 -7.17 -7.94 -4.47
C LEU A 67 -6.96 -9.36 -3.96
N HIS A 68 -6.33 -9.54 -2.79
CA HIS A 68 -6.20 -10.84 -2.14
C HIS A 68 -7.56 -11.50 -1.85
N GLU A 69 -8.52 -10.74 -1.32
CA GLU A 69 -9.85 -11.27 -0.99
C GLU A 69 -10.62 -11.68 -2.25
N TYR A 70 -10.43 -10.94 -3.36
CA TYR A 70 -10.98 -11.32 -4.65
C TYR A 70 -10.32 -12.59 -5.22
N ASP A 71 -8.98 -12.68 -5.11
CA ASP A 71 -8.21 -13.86 -5.54
C ASP A 71 -8.70 -15.14 -4.85
N TYR A 72 -8.90 -15.08 -3.53
CA TYR A 72 -9.45 -16.18 -2.76
C TYR A 72 -10.87 -16.54 -3.19
N ALA A 73 -11.71 -15.54 -3.49
CA ALA A 73 -13.08 -15.79 -3.91
C ALA A 73 -13.15 -16.47 -5.28
N VAL A 74 -12.26 -16.11 -6.22
CA VAL A 74 -12.18 -16.72 -7.55
C VAL A 74 -11.54 -18.11 -7.48
N SER A 75 -10.56 -18.31 -6.58
CA SER A 75 -9.85 -19.58 -6.40
C SER A 75 -10.66 -20.62 -5.60
N GLY A 76 -11.83 -20.23 -5.10
CA GLY A 76 -12.73 -21.08 -4.31
C GLY A 76 -12.33 -21.25 -2.84
N ASP A 77 -11.33 -20.49 -2.37
CA ASP A 77 -10.86 -20.47 -0.99
C ASP A 77 -11.73 -19.57 -0.09
N SER A 78 -12.43 -18.60 -0.69
CA SER A 78 -13.49 -17.81 -0.06
C SER A 78 -14.71 -17.68 -0.98
N SER A 79 -15.68 -16.83 -0.62
CA SER A 79 -16.87 -16.59 -1.45
C SER A 79 -16.93 -15.15 -1.97
N ILE A 80 -17.65 -14.95 -3.08
CA ILE A 80 -17.87 -13.62 -3.66
C ILE A 80 -18.63 -12.71 -2.68
N GLU A 81 -19.53 -13.26 -1.88
CA GLU A 81 -20.25 -12.51 -0.84
C GLU A 81 -19.29 -11.95 0.22
N TRP A 82 -18.29 -12.73 0.62
CA TRP A 82 -17.25 -12.30 1.56
C TRP A 82 -16.39 -11.18 0.99
N PHE A 83 -15.91 -11.34 -0.25
CA PHE A 83 -15.20 -10.27 -0.96
C PHE A 83 -16.04 -8.98 -1.00
N LEU A 84 -17.33 -9.07 -1.36
CA LEU A 84 -18.22 -7.91 -1.43
C LEU A 84 -18.45 -7.27 -0.05
N GLU A 85 -18.49 -8.04 1.03
CA GLU A 85 -18.56 -7.53 2.40
C GLU A 85 -17.32 -6.70 2.72
N LYS A 86 -16.13 -7.25 2.43
CA LYS A 86 -14.86 -6.55 2.63
C LYS A 86 -14.77 -5.28 1.81
N ALA A 87 -15.07 -5.35 0.51
CA ALA A 87 -15.09 -4.20 -0.40
C ALA A 87 -16.00 -3.09 0.12
N ARG A 88 -17.21 -3.43 0.58
CA ARG A 88 -18.12 -2.44 1.18
C ARG A 88 -17.56 -1.81 2.44
N SER A 89 -16.89 -2.57 3.31
CA SER A 89 -16.25 -2.03 4.52
C SER A 89 -15.16 -1.03 4.17
N VAL A 90 -14.28 -1.37 3.22
CA VAL A 90 -13.19 -0.49 2.76
C VAL A 90 -13.71 0.78 2.11
N TYR A 91 -14.68 0.69 1.19
CA TYR A 91 -15.21 1.87 0.50
C TYR A 91 -16.15 2.72 1.35
N ARG A 92 -16.90 2.15 2.31
CA ARG A 92 -17.72 2.96 3.24
C ARG A 92 -16.87 3.83 4.16
N ARG A 93 -15.69 3.37 4.59
CA ARG A 93 -14.74 4.20 5.35
C ARG A 93 -14.31 5.45 4.58
N LYS A 94 -14.25 5.39 3.24
CA LYS A 94 -13.91 6.55 2.38
C LYS A 94 -15.04 7.58 2.27
N ALA A 95 -16.31 7.16 2.39
CA ALA A 95 -17.47 8.05 2.29
C ALA A 95 -17.82 8.77 3.62
N GLY A 96 -17.25 8.33 4.74
CA GLY A 96 -17.51 8.88 6.08
C GLY A 96 -16.32 9.59 6.72
N GLY A 97 -15.31 9.99 5.94
CA GLY A 97 -14.14 10.70 6.46
C GLY A 97 -14.35 12.21 6.45
N ASP A 98 -14.52 12.78 7.65
CA ASP A 98 -14.12 14.15 8.00
C ASP A 98 -12.61 14.34 7.89
#